data_AF-A0A850G7R3-F1
#
_entry.id   AF-A0A850G7R3-F1
#
_cell.length_a   1.000
_cell.length_b   1.000
_cell.length_c   1.000
_cell.angle_alpha   90.00
_cell.angle_beta   90.00
_cell.angle_gamma   90.00
#
_symmetry.space_group_name_H-M   'P 1'
#
loop_
_entity.id
_entity.type
_entity.pdbx_description
1 polymer ?
#
loop_
_entity_poly.entity_id
_entity_poly.type
_entity_poly.pdbx_seq_one_letter_code
_entity_poly.pdbx_strand_id
1 'polypeptide(L)'
;MPPSRAIPTPGRLLLCVLSVSVLGACAGSRASSSQSKTDPCADFEVEVERVWSASVRAEFMKQSAALEVERRQAVANEMDLIAEDWVRTRTSVCRDHFVRGIIDAETYAARVRCFDDRLERQRSSSELLRAAGDAADLALVEASLDELLAQPPSCAQPTQAD
;
A
#
# COMPACT_ATOMS: atom_id res chain seq x y z
N MET A 1 -16.10 -8.18 -65.98
CA MET A 1 -16.05 -7.13 -67.02
C MET A 1 -15.94 -5.77 -66.31
N PRO A 2 -14.97 -4.93 -66.68
CA PRO A 2 -14.62 -3.65 -66.04
C PRO A 2 -15.46 -2.49 -66.67
N PRO A 3 -15.38 -1.20 -66.26
CA PRO A 3 -14.17 -0.38 -66.37
C PRO A 3 -13.84 0.56 -65.20
N SER A 4 -12.54 0.77 -65.03
CA SER A 4 -11.88 1.91 -64.38
C SER A 4 -12.33 3.26 -64.97
N ARG A 5 -12.36 4.33 -64.16
CA ARG A 5 -11.96 5.68 -64.59
C ARG A 5 -11.25 6.46 -63.48
N ALA A 6 -10.28 7.25 -63.93
CA ALA A 6 -9.22 7.91 -63.21
C ALA A 6 -9.50 9.41 -62.89
N ILE A 7 -8.79 9.88 -61.86
CA ILE A 7 -8.24 11.21 -61.49
C ILE A 7 -8.42 12.37 -62.51
N PRO A 8 -8.66 13.62 -62.03
CA PRO A 8 -7.60 14.65 -62.08
C PRO A 8 -7.55 15.62 -60.86
N THR A 9 -6.35 15.86 -60.33
CA THR A 9 -5.89 17.17 -59.78
C THR A 9 -5.65 18.12 -60.98
N PRO A 10 -5.65 19.49 -60.89
CA PRO A 10 -4.97 20.32 -59.88
C PRO A 10 -5.67 21.67 -59.57
N GLY A 11 -5.11 22.46 -58.65
CA GLY A 11 -5.59 23.83 -58.43
C GLY A 11 -4.82 24.59 -57.37
N ARG A 12 -3.54 24.87 -57.63
CA ARG A 12 -2.81 25.92 -56.91
C ARG A 12 -3.44 27.26 -57.27
N LEU A 13 -3.97 27.97 -56.29
CA LEU A 13 -4.09 29.43 -56.35
C LEU A 13 -3.42 30.02 -55.11
N LEU A 14 -2.28 30.66 -55.37
CA LEU A 14 -1.64 31.60 -54.48
C LEU A 14 -2.64 32.72 -54.13
N LEU A 15 -2.74 33.04 -52.85
CA LEU A 15 -3.09 34.39 -52.42
C LEU A 15 -2.18 34.76 -51.24
N CYS A 16 -1.10 35.47 -51.58
CA CYS A 16 -0.33 36.28 -50.65
C CYS A 16 -1.09 37.58 -50.40
N VAL A 17 -1.55 37.84 -49.17
CA VAL A 17 -1.89 39.20 -48.74
C VAL A 17 -1.52 39.37 -47.25
N LEU A 18 -0.43 40.12 -47.05
CA LEU A 18 -0.10 41.05 -45.95
C LEU A 18 -0.17 40.62 -44.47
N SER A 19 1.02 40.38 -43.91
CA SER A 19 1.64 41.19 -42.84
C SER A 19 0.78 41.69 -41.67
N VAL A 20 0.87 41.00 -40.52
CA VAL A 20 0.95 41.68 -39.20
C VAL A 20 1.95 40.92 -38.33
N SER A 21 3.13 41.52 -38.15
CA SER A 21 4.13 41.12 -37.17
C SER A 21 3.64 41.47 -35.76
N VAL A 22 3.21 40.48 -34.98
CA VAL A 22 3.11 40.62 -33.53
C VAL A 22 4.31 39.91 -32.93
N LEU A 23 5.22 40.71 -32.35
CA LEU A 23 6.29 40.28 -31.46
C LEU A 23 5.65 39.65 -30.21
N GLY A 24 5.23 38.39 -30.32
CA GLY A 24 4.87 37.54 -29.20
C GLY A 24 6.14 37.04 -28.55
N ALA A 25 6.59 37.74 -27.51
CA ALA A 25 7.61 37.26 -26.59
C ALA A 25 7.22 35.83 -26.15
N CYS A 26 7.99 34.82 -26.56
CA CYS A 26 7.98 33.51 -25.94
C CYS A 26 8.56 33.66 -24.52
N ALA A 27 7.79 34.26 -23.63
CA ALA A 27 8.00 34.14 -22.20
C ALA A 27 7.87 32.65 -21.90
N GLY A 28 9.01 32.03 -21.61
CA GLY A 28 9.10 30.62 -21.30
C GLY A 28 8.07 30.26 -20.26
N SER A 29 7.07 29.49 -20.67
CA SER A 29 6.26 28.71 -19.76
C SER A 29 7.22 27.68 -19.16
N ARG A 30 7.90 28.07 -18.08
CA ARG A 30 8.28 27.11 -17.06
C ARG A 30 6.97 26.52 -16.61
N ALA A 31 6.60 25.39 -17.23
CA ALA A 31 5.78 24.41 -16.56
C ALA A 31 6.54 24.14 -15.26
N SER A 32 6.12 24.82 -14.19
CA SER A 32 6.33 24.32 -12.86
C SER A 32 5.69 22.95 -12.88
N SER A 33 6.50 21.94 -13.17
CA SER A 33 6.26 20.59 -12.71
C SER A 33 6.06 20.77 -11.22
N SER A 34 4.80 20.88 -10.81
CA SER A 34 4.39 20.67 -9.44
C SER A 34 4.89 19.29 -9.12
N GLN A 35 6.10 19.23 -8.59
CA GLN A 35 6.68 18.06 -8.00
C GLN A 35 5.70 17.75 -6.88
N SER A 36 4.74 16.88 -7.15
CA SER A 36 3.82 16.37 -6.16
C SER A 36 4.74 15.83 -5.08
N LYS A 37 4.88 16.56 -3.98
CA LYS A 37 5.53 16.03 -2.79
C LYS A 37 4.68 14.85 -2.40
N THR A 38 5.09 13.66 -2.83
CA THR A 38 4.52 12.40 -2.40
C THR A 38 4.53 12.44 -0.88
N ASP A 39 3.35 12.32 -0.26
CA ASP A 39 3.25 12.28 1.19
C ASP A 39 4.06 11.06 1.68
N PRO A 40 5.14 11.25 2.46
CA PRO A 40 5.96 10.14 2.93
C PRO A 40 5.21 9.21 3.90
N CYS A 41 4.01 9.60 4.34
CA CYS A 41 3.17 8.85 5.27
C CYS A 41 1.87 8.33 4.63
N ALA A 42 1.80 8.30 3.30
CA ALA A 42 0.68 7.70 2.57
C ALA A 42 0.90 6.20 2.31
N ASP A 43 -0.18 5.51 1.96
CA ASP A 43 -0.20 4.17 1.37
C ASP A 43 0.21 2.99 2.29
N PHE A 44 0.25 3.18 3.61
CA PHE A 44 0.47 2.07 4.54
C PHE A 44 -0.63 1.00 4.48
N GLU A 45 -1.85 1.39 4.10
CA GLU A 45 -2.97 0.50 3.82
C GLU A 45 -2.64 -0.51 2.71
N VAL A 46 -1.80 -0.14 1.74
CA VAL A 46 -1.39 -1.03 0.64
C VAL A 46 -0.48 -2.14 1.13
N GLU A 47 0.34 -1.89 2.16
CA GLU A 47 1.20 -2.91 2.77
C GLU A 47 0.36 -3.96 3.49
N VAL A 48 -0.62 -3.51 4.27
CA VAL A 48 -1.56 -4.40 4.96
C VAL A 48 -2.42 -5.19 3.98
N GLU A 49 -2.92 -4.57 2.90
CA GLU A 49 -3.74 -5.26 1.90
C GLU A 49 -2.99 -6.43 1.24
N ARG A 50 -1.65 -6.37 1.12
CA ARG A 50 -0.84 -7.49 0.61
C ARG A 50 -0.78 -8.66 1.57
N VAL A 51 -0.92 -8.42 2.87
CA VAL A 51 -0.76 -9.41 3.95
C VAL A 51 -2.11 -9.98 4.38
N TRP A 52 -3.12 -9.12 4.54
CA TRP A 52 -4.46 -9.45 5.02
C TRP A 52 -5.53 -8.70 4.23
N SER A 53 -5.71 -9.07 2.96
CA SER A 53 -6.77 -8.52 2.10
C SER A 53 -8.16 -9.08 2.45
N ALA A 54 -9.19 -8.38 1.96
CA ALA A 54 -10.56 -8.90 1.93
C ALA A 54 -10.66 -10.29 1.26
N SER A 55 -9.80 -10.56 0.26
CA SER A 55 -9.76 -11.85 -0.43
C SER A 55 -9.18 -12.97 0.44
N VAL A 56 -8.09 -12.70 1.17
CA VAL A 56 -7.46 -13.63 2.12
C VAL A 56 -8.43 -13.93 3.25
N ARG A 57 -9.07 -12.89 3.79
CA ARG A 57 -10.11 -13.02 4.81
C ARG A 57 -11.26 -13.89 4.34
N ALA A 58 -11.78 -13.66 3.14
CA ALA A 58 -12.87 -14.45 2.58
C ALA A 58 -12.47 -15.92 2.31
N GLU A 59 -11.23 -16.17 1.89
CA GLU A 59 -10.68 -17.51 1.71
C GLU A 59 -10.62 -18.26 3.04
N PHE A 60 -10.09 -17.62 4.09
CA PHE A 60 -10.06 -18.18 5.44
C PHE A 60 -11.47 -18.50 5.97
N MET A 61 -12.44 -17.59 5.79
CA MET A 61 -13.82 -17.81 6.25
C MET A 61 -14.54 -18.97 5.53
N LYS A 62 -14.07 -19.38 4.35
CA LYS A 62 -14.65 -20.49 3.58
C LYS A 62 -14.11 -21.87 3.97
N GLN A 63 -12.98 -21.94 4.67
CA GLN A 63 -12.45 -23.22 5.19
C GLN A 63 -13.49 -23.79 6.14
N SER A 64 -13.92 -25.04 5.97
CA SER A 64 -15.19 -25.50 6.54
C SER A 64 -15.04 -26.54 7.65
N ALA A 65 -13.88 -27.20 7.78
CA ALA A 65 -13.76 -28.38 8.63
C ALA A 65 -12.87 -28.23 9.89
N ALA A 66 -11.94 -27.27 9.95
CA ALA A 66 -10.93 -27.25 11.03
C ALA A 66 -11.30 -26.38 12.25
N LEU A 67 -12.18 -25.39 12.08
CA LEU A 67 -12.55 -24.43 13.12
C LEU A 67 -14.07 -24.23 13.11
N GLU A 68 -14.68 -23.98 14.26
CA GLU A 68 -16.07 -23.53 14.32
C GLU A 68 -16.22 -22.14 13.66
N VAL A 69 -17.39 -21.86 13.08
CA VAL A 69 -17.64 -20.61 12.33
C VAL A 69 -17.36 -19.37 13.19
N GLU A 70 -17.84 -19.40 14.43
CA GLU A 70 -17.65 -18.34 15.43
C GLU A 70 -16.17 -18.11 15.72
N ARG A 71 -15.40 -19.20 15.76
CA ARG A 71 -13.96 -19.14 16.02
C ARG A 71 -13.19 -18.58 14.85
N ARG A 72 -13.53 -18.98 13.61
CA ARG A 72 -12.98 -18.34 12.40
C ARG A 72 -13.29 -16.86 12.38
N GLN A 73 -14.51 -16.47 12.71
CA GLN A 73 -14.89 -15.07 12.77
C GLN A 73 -14.09 -14.31 13.82
N ALA A 74 -13.86 -14.89 15.01
CA ALA A 74 -13.03 -14.27 16.05
C ALA A 74 -11.58 -14.06 15.58
N VAL A 75 -10.96 -15.09 14.99
CA VAL A 75 -9.60 -15.00 14.41
C VAL A 75 -9.54 -13.92 13.33
N ALA A 76 -10.51 -13.90 12.40
CA ALA A 76 -10.56 -12.92 11.33
C ALA A 76 -10.69 -11.49 11.87
N ASN A 77 -11.54 -11.28 12.88
CA ASN A 77 -11.71 -9.98 13.51
C ASN A 77 -10.43 -9.51 14.22
N GLU A 78 -9.71 -10.40 14.90
CA GLU A 78 -8.43 -10.05 15.52
C GLU A 78 -7.39 -9.65 14.48
N MET A 79 -7.32 -10.38 13.36
CA MET A 79 -6.44 -10.00 12.24
C MET A 79 -6.82 -8.64 11.64
N ASP A 80 -8.11 -8.34 11.52
CA ASP A 80 -8.62 -7.03 11.07
C ASP A 80 -8.18 -5.92 12.04
N LEU A 81 -8.32 -6.12 13.36
CA LEU A 81 -7.92 -5.15 14.38
C LEU A 81 -6.40 -4.91 14.41
N ILE A 82 -5.59 -5.96 14.28
CA ILE A 82 -4.12 -5.85 14.21
C ILE A 82 -3.70 -5.05 12.99
N ALA A 83 -4.32 -5.30 11.83
CA ALA A 83 -4.09 -4.57 10.59
C ALA A 83 -4.41 -3.07 10.75
N GLU A 84 -5.58 -2.74 11.30
CA GLU A 84 -6.00 -1.36 11.55
C GLU A 84 -5.06 -0.63 12.53
N ASP A 85 -4.69 -1.30 13.63
CA ASP A 85 -3.77 -0.76 14.62
C ASP A 85 -2.38 -0.47 14.03
N TRP A 86 -1.90 -1.37 13.18
CA TRP A 86 -0.63 -1.21 12.48
C TRP A 86 -0.64 0.04 11.59
N VAL A 87 -1.63 0.20 10.71
CA VAL A 87 -1.73 1.38 9.82
C VAL A 87 -1.80 2.66 10.63
N ARG A 88 -2.66 2.70 11.66
CA ARG A 88 -2.84 3.86 12.53
C ARG A 88 -1.54 4.25 13.20
N THR A 89 -0.83 3.28 13.77
CA THR A 89 0.39 3.55 14.53
C THR A 89 1.57 3.89 13.62
N ARG A 90 1.72 3.18 12.49
CA ARG A 90 2.74 3.47 11.46
C ARG A 90 2.58 4.88 10.90
N THR A 91 1.34 5.28 10.60
CA THR A 91 0.99 6.65 10.18
C THR A 91 1.33 7.68 11.25
N SER A 92 0.96 7.43 12.50
CA SER A 92 1.26 8.35 13.61
C SER A 92 2.76 8.57 13.75
N VAL A 93 3.55 7.49 13.78
CA VAL A 93 5.01 7.57 13.92
C VAL A 93 5.67 8.23 12.72
N CYS A 94 5.17 7.97 11.50
CA CYS A 94 5.62 8.67 10.31
C CYS A 94 5.37 10.18 10.41
N ARG A 95 4.16 10.59 10.83
CA ARG A 95 3.82 12.01 11.01
C ARG A 95 4.62 12.65 12.14
N ASP A 96 4.88 11.93 13.22
CA ASP A 96 5.71 12.42 14.33
C ASP A 96 7.13 12.78 13.86
N HIS A 97 7.69 12.02 12.91
CA HIS A 97 9.00 12.31 12.33
C HIS A 97 8.94 13.36 11.22
N PHE A 98 8.21 13.09 10.13
CA PHE A 98 8.27 13.89 8.90
C PHE A 98 7.43 15.17 8.92
N VAL A 99 6.37 15.23 9.75
CA VAL A 99 5.44 16.36 9.78
C VAL A 99 5.61 17.20 11.05
N ARG A 100 5.70 16.54 12.21
CA ARG A 100 5.71 17.22 13.52
C ARG A 100 7.12 17.45 14.07
N GLY A 101 8.12 16.68 13.61
CA GLY A 101 9.51 16.79 14.09
C GLY A 101 9.68 16.46 15.58
N ILE A 102 8.82 15.60 16.14
CA ILE A 102 8.80 15.24 17.56
C ILE A 102 9.83 14.14 17.88
N ILE A 103 10.09 13.25 16.92
CA ILE A 103 11.05 12.15 17.09
C ILE A 103 12.19 12.26 16.08
N ASP A 104 13.40 11.93 16.52
CA ASP A 104 14.58 11.89 15.66
C ASP A 104 14.55 10.68 14.71
N ALA A 105 15.49 10.68 13.76
CA ALA A 105 15.59 9.65 12.73
C ALA A 105 15.91 8.26 13.32
N GLU A 106 16.67 8.19 14.41
CA GLU A 106 17.04 6.94 15.07
C GLU A 106 15.82 6.30 15.73
N THR A 107 15.07 7.09 16.48
CA THR A 107 13.80 6.70 17.12
C THR A 107 12.77 6.30 16.07
N TYR A 108 12.66 7.06 14.98
CA TYR A 108 11.80 6.69 13.86
C TYR A 108 12.19 5.32 13.30
N ALA A 109 13.46 5.12 12.93
CA ALA A 109 13.95 3.86 12.37
C ALA A 109 13.76 2.67 13.32
N ALA A 110 13.98 2.85 14.62
CA ALA A 110 13.75 1.81 15.62
C ALA A 110 12.26 1.41 15.70
N ARG A 111 11.36 2.38 15.70
CA ARG A 111 9.91 2.12 15.69
C ARG A 111 9.46 1.46 14.39
N VAL A 112 9.98 1.90 13.25
CA VAL A 112 9.72 1.27 11.94
C VAL A 112 10.07 -0.21 11.95
N ARG A 113 11.29 -0.58 12.39
CA ARG A 113 11.71 -1.99 12.48
C ARG A 113 10.75 -2.84 13.31
N CYS A 114 10.29 -2.31 14.45
CA CYS A 114 9.29 -2.97 15.28
C CYS A 114 7.97 -3.21 14.53
N PHE A 115 7.49 -2.23 13.75
CA PHE A 115 6.27 -2.39 12.95
C PHE A 115 6.44 -3.37 11.79
N ASP A 116 7.58 -3.32 11.09
CA ASP A 116 7.86 -4.23 9.98
C ASP A 116 7.87 -5.68 10.46
N ASP A 117 8.48 -5.96 11.61
CA ASP A 117 8.47 -7.29 12.24
C ASP A 117 7.07 -7.74 12.64
N ARG A 118 6.20 -6.84 13.12
CA ARG A 118 4.79 -7.16 13.41
C ARG A 118 4.03 -7.52 12.14
N LEU A 119 4.24 -6.79 11.06
CA LEU A 119 3.59 -7.05 9.78
C LEU A 119 4.05 -8.40 9.20
N GLU A 120 5.32 -8.75 9.35
CA GLU A 120 5.85 -10.04 8.90
C GLU A 120 5.28 -11.22 9.71
N ARG A 121 5.08 -11.05 11.02
CA ARG A 121 4.34 -12.04 11.83
C ARG A 121 2.90 -12.19 11.35
N GLN A 122 2.24 -11.09 10.98
CA GLN A 122 0.87 -11.11 10.45
C GLN A 122 0.80 -11.84 9.11
N ARG A 123 1.82 -11.65 8.27
CA ARG A 123 2.02 -12.42 7.04
C ARG A 123 2.18 -13.90 7.29
N SER A 124 3.07 -14.27 8.21
CA SER A 124 3.32 -15.68 8.54
C SER A 124 2.04 -16.36 9.06
N SER A 125 1.27 -15.64 9.88
CA SER A 125 -0.01 -16.13 10.39
C SER A 125 -1.08 -16.22 9.29
N SER A 126 -1.16 -15.24 8.38
CA SER A 126 -2.13 -15.30 7.27
C SER A 126 -1.79 -16.43 6.29
N GLU A 127 -0.50 -16.66 6.02
CA GLU A 127 -0.03 -17.79 5.23
C GLU A 127 -0.34 -19.13 5.90
N LEU A 128 -0.16 -19.22 7.22
CA LEU A 128 -0.53 -20.40 8.01
C LEU A 128 -2.04 -20.67 7.92
N LEU A 129 -2.87 -19.65 8.15
CA LEU A 129 -4.32 -19.77 8.04
C LEU A 129 -4.74 -20.23 6.65
N ARG A 130 -4.10 -19.73 5.59
CA ARG A 130 -4.35 -20.19 4.21
C ARG A 130 -3.95 -21.65 3.99
N ALA A 131 -2.75 -22.03 4.45
CA ALA A 131 -2.19 -23.36 4.24
C ALA A 131 -2.89 -24.44 5.05
N ALA A 132 -3.38 -24.10 6.23
CA ALA A 132 -3.96 -25.04 7.17
C ALA A 132 -5.28 -25.65 6.66
N GLY A 133 -6.02 -24.93 5.80
CA GLY A 133 -7.18 -25.46 5.08
C GLY A 133 -8.19 -26.15 6.02
N ASP A 134 -8.68 -27.31 5.60
CA ASP A 134 -9.61 -28.14 6.39
C ASP A 134 -8.91 -29.02 7.45
N ALA A 135 -7.57 -29.03 7.50
CA ALA A 135 -6.78 -29.87 8.41
C ALA A 135 -6.01 -29.05 9.46
N ALA A 136 -6.40 -27.79 9.68
CA ALA A 136 -5.70 -26.90 10.59
C ALA A 136 -5.69 -27.47 12.01
N ASP A 137 -4.49 -27.66 12.56
CA ASP A 137 -4.35 -27.90 13.99
C ASP A 137 -4.73 -26.61 14.72
N LEU A 138 -5.82 -26.67 15.47
CA LEU A 138 -6.31 -25.55 16.25
C LEU A 138 -5.23 -25.01 17.20
N ALA A 139 -4.40 -25.88 17.79
CA ALA A 139 -3.33 -25.46 18.68
C ALA A 139 -2.26 -24.63 17.94
N LEU A 140 -2.03 -24.93 16.67
CA LEU A 140 -1.11 -24.18 15.82
C LEU A 140 -1.67 -22.79 15.50
N VAL A 141 -2.96 -22.68 15.20
CA VAL A 141 -3.62 -21.39 14.96
C VAL A 141 -3.62 -20.52 16.21
N GLU A 142 -3.92 -21.10 17.37
CA GLU A 142 -3.84 -20.41 18.66
C GLU A 142 -2.42 -19.93 18.95
N ALA A 143 -1.41 -20.78 18.77
CA ALA A 143 0.00 -20.41 18.97
C ALA A 143 0.45 -19.28 18.03
N SER A 144 0.00 -19.30 16.77
CA SER A 144 0.28 -18.24 15.79
C SER A 144 -0.34 -16.90 16.21
N LEU A 145 -1.56 -16.92 16.76
CA LEU A 145 -2.20 -15.72 17.29
C LEU A 145 -1.52 -15.22 18.57
N ASP A 146 -1.13 -16.12 19.46
CA ASP A 146 -0.38 -15.74 20.67
C ASP A 146 0.95 -15.07 20.31
N GLU A 147 1.66 -15.58 19.29
CA GLU A 147 2.89 -14.97 18.78
C GLU A 147 2.66 -13.59 18.15
N LEU A 148 1.53 -13.41 17.46
CA LEU A 148 1.11 -12.12 16.90
C LEU A 148 0.83 -11.07 17.96
N LEU A 149 0.13 -11.48 19.01
CA LEU A 149 -0.25 -10.61 20.12
C LEU A 149 0.96 -10.32 21.04
N ALA A 150 1.94 -11.22 21.07
CA ALA A 150 3.19 -11.00 21.78
C ALA A 150 4.03 -9.86 21.16
N GLN A 151 4.69 -9.08 22.01
CA GLN A 151 5.58 -8.01 21.56
C GLN A 151 6.83 -8.59 20.87
N PRO A 152 7.17 -8.18 19.63
CA PRO A 152 8.40 -8.61 18.99
C PRO A 152 9.67 -8.16 19.74
N PRO A 153 10.77 -8.93 19.68
CA PRO A 153 12.05 -8.52 20.25
C PRO A 153 12.56 -7.17 19.72
N SER A 154 12.29 -6.84 18.46
CA SER A 154 12.63 -5.54 17.86
C SER A 154 11.86 -4.37 18.46
N CYS A 155 10.75 -4.64 19.15
CA CYS A 155 9.97 -3.66 19.89
C CYS A 155 10.44 -3.50 21.34
N ALA A 156 11.41 -4.31 21.80
CA ALA A 156 12.04 -4.12 23.10
C ALA A 156 12.80 -2.78 23.06
N GLN A 157 12.42 -1.86 23.95
CA GLN A 157 13.18 -0.64 24.16
C GLN A 157 14.58 -1.06 24.63
N PRO A 158 15.68 -0.49 24.08
CA PRO A 158 16.97 -0.66 24.72
C PRO A 158 16.83 -0.14 26.15
N THR A 159 17.02 -1.01 27.13
CA THR A 159 17.15 -0.61 28.53
C THR A 159 18.24 0.45 28.55
N GLN A 160 17.87 1.69 28.90
CA GLN A 160 18.86 2.70 29.23
C GLN A 160 19.69 2.13 30.37
N ALA A 161 20.92 1.73 30.06
CA ALA A 161 21.92 1.47 31.08
C ALA A 161 22.30 2.86 31.61
N ASP A 162 21.80 3.18 32.80
CA ASP A 162 22.25 4.32 33.60
C ASP A 162 23.75 4.22 33.93
#